data_AF-A0A956JLR8-F1
#
_entry.id   AF-A0A956JLR8-F1
#
_cell.length_a   1.000
_cell.length_b   1.000
_cell.length_c   1.000
_cell.angle_alpha   90.00
_cell.angle_beta   90.00
_cell.angle_gamma   90.00
#
_symmetry.space_group_name_H-M   'P 1'
#
loop_
_entity.id
_entity.type
_entity.pdbx_description
1 polymer ?
#
loop_
_entity_poly.entity_id
_entity_poly.type
_entity_poly.pdbx_seq_one_letter_code
_entity_poly.pdbx_strand_id
1 'polypeptide(L)'
;MHLRCGLLAGLLAALTASTPAHAQFKPFGKTSGETTESHTGLWFGTFMTSNTPKLPIETLTRATKESVDGGSALRVIARPGSIGRIAYEHEMSGAFTPSILTFYAKATQPLALRVFRQGIAASTVVQLTTQWQKFNIDTSGKAIDWLLTFELDQPAPKQLSYIIDRVGLDSSSTPADLSNVTTGPDQDLSTSDLVLGASNVSAIAQKLKNKQAFKIVSLGDGVMEGLQMDLGNGYSWTRQIKDDYVYPAVLGQMLRDEYGYSTVTVNNFGGYIYTADEAIQQSSVSTLLAPVLSSGDLVILELGRNDLIDGATIAQWKARVKTLIGQIKATGVTNIIFAGLTVTQALTSQAAAIRQTLQELVNEENIAALDLTRYALFRGVDFSWADSANPSHPHAAGHMFIAKMLTTIFNGQHFNIVDIPQVTAPPTPDGGPGGDGPGGGGDGPGGGGDGPGGGGDSPGGGGDGAGSSGGDGGPIGGSDAASFDVGFNPNPPNADGDGGGCCAIGATSPAATSLLVLLALLALLGRARRRRRR
;
A
#
# COMPACT_ATOMS: atom_id res chain seq x y z
N MET A 1 12.87 -55.85 -67.13
CA MET A 1 12.00 -55.17 -66.15
C MET A 1 12.76 -55.10 -64.82
N HIS A 2 13.66 -54.13 -64.67
CA HIS A 2 14.42 -53.90 -63.44
C HIS A 2 14.86 -52.43 -63.32
N LEU A 3 14.61 -51.89 -62.13
CA LEU A 3 15.27 -50.81 -61.38
C LEU A 3 16.06 -49.72 -62.13
N ARG A 4 15.77 -48.46 -61.77
CA ARG A 4 16.74 -47.59 -61.06
C ARG A 4 16.05 -46.39 -60.41
N CYS A 5 15.86 -46.50 -59.09
CA CYS A 5 15.85 -45.38 -58.17
C CYS A 5 17.24 -44.73 -58.14
N GLY A 6 17.31 -43.41 -58.15
CA GLY A 6 18.56 -42.69 -57.89
C GLY A 6 18.50 -41.24 -58.33
N LEU A 7 18.72 -40.34 -57.37
CA LEU A 7 18.85 -38.88 -57.53
C LEU A 7 17.57 -38.12 -57.89
N LEU A 8 16.76 -37.80 -56.89
CA LEU A 8 16.29 -36.42 -56.70
C LEU A 8 15.89 -36.15 -55.22
N ALA A 9 16.59 -36.77 -54.27
CA ALA A 9 16.43 -36.55 -52.83
C ALA A 9 17.59 -35.71 -52.25
N GLY A 10 18.15 -34.80 -53.06
CA GLY A 10 19.38 -34.05 -52.73
C GLY A 10 19.22 -32.53 -52.70
N LEU A 11 18.01 -31.99 -52.78
CA LEU A 11 17.80 -30.54 -52.82
C LEU A 11 16.69 -30.03 -51.88
N LEU A 12 16.32 -30.79 -50.86
CA LEU A 12 15.30 -30.40 -49.88
C LEU A 12 15.70 -30.71 -48.43
N ALA A 13 17.01 -30.69 -48.12
CA ALA A 13 17.54 -30.98 -46.79
C ALA A 13 18.52 -29.91 -46.26
N ALA A 14 18.54 -28.70 -46.84
CA ALA A 14 19.43 -27.62 -46.43
C ALA A 14 18.73 -26.26 -46.27
N LEU A 15 17.47 -26.26 -45.80
CA LEU A 15 16.72 -25.04 -45.48
C LEU A 15 15.91 -25.13 -44.18
N THR A 16 16.21 -26.11 -43.32
CA THR A 16 16.01 -25.90 -41.88
C THR A 16 17.27 -25.21 -41.37
N ALA A 17 17.47 -23.95 -41.76
CA ALA A 17 18.16 -23.03 -40.88
C ALA A 17 17.33 -23.05 -39.60
N SER A 18 17.78 -23.81 -38.61
CA SER A 18 17.38 -23.56 -37.24
C SER A 18 17.67 -22.08 -37.04
N THR A 19 16.61 -21.26 -37.05
CA THR A 19 16.70 -19.92 -36.49
C THR A 19 17.41 -20.12 -35.15
N PRO A 20 18.58 -19.49 -34.94
CA PRO A 20 19.27 -19.63 -33.67
C PRO A 20 18.23 -19.35 -32.61
N ALA A 21 18.04 -20.29 -31.69
CA ALA A 21 17.05 -20.15 -30.63
C ALA A 21 17.23 -18.76 -30.06
N HIS A 22 16.33 -17.83 -30.41
CA HIS A 22 16.44 -16.45 -29.98
C HIS A 22 16.50 -16.55 -28.47
N ALA A 23 17.60 -16.06 -27.89
CA ALA A 23 17.79 -16.09 -26.45
C ALA A 23 16.52 -15.57 -25.80
N GLN A 24 15.81 -16.47 -25.11
CA GLN A 24 14.45 -16.22 -24.68
C GLN A 24 14.55 -15.59 -23.30
N PHE A 25 14.25 -14.29 -23.24
CA PHE A 25 14.01 -13.63 -21.97
C PHE A 25 12.89 -14.39 -21.23
N LYS A 26 13.16 -14.75 -19.98
CA LYS A 26 12.22 -15.42 -19.08
C LYS A 26 11.84 -14.43 -17.98
N PRO A 27 10.67 -13.79 -18.04
CA PRO A 27 10.23 -12.91 -16.98
C PRO A 27 10.12 -13.65 -15.66
N PHE A 28 10.35 -12.94 -14.56
CA PHE A 28 9.93 -13.46 -13.26
C PHE A 28 8.41 -13.54 -13.20
N GLY A 29 7.93 -14.50 -12.42
CA GLY A 29 6.51 -14.79 -12.33
C GLY A 29 6.24 -15.75 -11.19
N LYS A 30 5.05 -15.63 -10.61
CA LYS A 30 4.62 -16.46 -9.48
C LYS A 30 4.14 -17.83 -9.94
N THR A 31 3.48 -17.87 -11.09
CA THR A 31 2.92 -19.10 -11.69
C THR A 31 3.16 -19.12 -13.20
N SER A 32 2.92 -20.27 -13.83
CA SER A 32 2.89 -20.38 -15.30
C SER A 32 1.69 -19.62 -15.87
N GLY A 33 1.81 -18.30 -16.02
CA GLY A 33 0.76 -17.42 -16.55
C GLY A 33 0.75 -16.03 -15.90
N GLU A 34 1.23 -15.93 -14.67
CA GLU A 34 1.37 -14.66 -13.94
C GLU A 34 2.83 -14.22 -13.92
N THR A 35 3.23 -13.43 -14.93
CA THR A 35 4.59 -12.91 -15.06
C THR A 35 4.63 -11.41 -14.85
N THR A 36 5.83 -10.86 -14.61
CA THR A 36 6.05 -9.41 -14.55
C THR A 36 5.72 -8.68 -15.85
N GLU A 37 5.61 -9.40 -16.98
CA GLU A 37 5.22 -8.83 -18.28
C GLU A 37 3.70 -8.75 -18.44
N SER A 38 2.96 -9.76 -17.98
CA SER A 38 1.49 -9.78 -18.06
C SER A 38 0.80 -9.05 -16.91
N HIS A 39 1.49 -8.87 -15.77
CA HIS A 39 0.94 -8.27 -14.56
C HIS A 39 1.98 -7.36 -13.90
N THR A 40 2.49 -6.38 -14.65
CA THR A 40 3.52 -5.48 -14.15
C THR A 40 2.98 -4.63 -13.00
N GLY A 41 3.60 -4.76 -11.83
CA GLY A 41 3.15 -4.10 -10.61
C GLY A 41 2.57 -5.09 -9.59
N LEU A 42 2.01 -6.22 -10.04
CA LEU A 42 1.71 -7.31 -9.12
C LEU A 42 3.04 -7.73 -8.46
N TRP A 43 3.07 -7.67 -7.12
CA TRP A 43 4.23 -7.98 -6.28
C TRP A 43 5.37 -6.95 -6.26
N PHE A 44 5.20 -5.78 -6.89
CA PHE A 44 6.05 -4.63 -6.60
C PHE A 44 5.40 -3.78 -5.51
N GLY A 45 6.01 -3.74 -4.33
CA GLY A 45 5.58 -2.89 -3.22
C GLY A 45 6.52 -1.72 -3.02
N THR A 46 5.99 -0.57 -2.60
CA THR A 46 6.83 0.45 -1.94
C THR A 46 7.36 -0.16 -0.65
N PHE A 47 8.67 -0.19 -0.48
CA PHE A 47 9.27 -0.81 0.70
C PHE A 47 9.06 0.09 1.93
N MET A 48 8.24 -0.37 2.85
CA MET A 48 7.91 0.29 4.09
C MET A 48 8.54 -0.45 5.26
N THR A 49 9.36 0.27 6.01
CA THR A 49 9.89 -0.16 7.31
C THR A 49 8.95 0.30 8.43
N SER A 50 9.13 -0.25 9.63
CA SER A 50 8.42 0.23 10.83
C SER A 50 8.68 1.73 11.12
N ASN A 51 9.73 2.31 10.54
CA ASN A 51 10.12 3.70 10.70
C ASN A 51 9.80 4.56 9.47
N THR A 52 9.22 3.97 8.42
CA THR A 52 8.88 4.73 7.20
C THR A 52 7.79 5.72 7.55
N PRO A 53 7.96 7.02 7.21
CA PRO A 53 6.95 8.03 7.45
C PRO A 53 5.58 7.56 6.96
N LYS A 54 4.58 7.62 7.84
CA LYS A 54 3.21 7.21 7.53
C LYS A 54 2.64 8.06 6.39
N LEU A 55 3.00 9.35 6.33
CA LEU A 55 2.62 10.31 5.30
C LEU A 55 3.62 11.48 5.25
N PRO A 56 3.72 12.20 4.10
CA PRO A 56 3.10 11.88 2.82
C PRO A 56 3.70 10.62 2.18
N ILE A 57 3.00 10.02 1.20
CA ILE A 57 3.57 8.94 0.38
C ILE A 57 4.81 9.49 -0.35
N GLU A 58 6.00 9.13 0.12
CA GLU A 58 7.26 9.64 -0.44
C GLU A 58 7.66 8.94 -1.74
N THR A 59 7.26 7.68 -1.90
CA THR A 59 7.48 6.87 -3.10
C THR A 59 6.15 6.32 -3.57
N LEU A 60 5.81 6.61 -4.82
CA LEU A 60 4.61 6.07 -5.48
C LEU A 60 5.01 5.12 -6.59
N THR A 61 4.29 4.00 -6.69
CA THR A 61 4.43 2.99 -7.73
C THR A 61 3.14 2.87 -8.53
N ARG A 62 3.25 2.67 -9.84
CA ARG A 62 2.11 2.32 -10.74
C ARG A 62 2.61 1.66 -12.01
N ALA A 63 1.77 0.93 -12.76
CA ALA A 63 2.17 0.60 -14.13
C ALA A 63 2.08 1.80 -15.07
N THR A 64 2.80 1.66 -16.17
CA THR A 64 2.82 2.56 -17.32
C THR A 64 2.85 1.74 -18.62
N LYS A 65 2.32 2.30 -19.72
CA LYS A 65 2.46 1.72 -21.07
C LYS A 65 3.82 2.02 -21.71
N GLU A 66 4.64 2.77 -20.98
CA GLU A 66 6.02 3.00 -21.35
C GLU A 66 6.84 1.75 -21.08
N SER A 67 6.87 0.83 -22.06
CA SER A 67 7.49 -0.51 -21.98
C SER A 67 8.34 -0.84 -23.22
N VAL A 68 9.38 -1.65 -23.05
CA VAL A 68 10.32 -2.07 -24.12
C VAL A 68 9.74 -3.09 -25.11
N ASP A 69 8.60 -3.69 -24.81
CA ASP A 69 7.95 -4.68 -25.68
C ASP A 69 6.48 -4.36 -26.02
N GLY A 70 6.01 -3.17 -25.60
CA GLY A 70 4.63 -2.74 -25.78
C GLY A 70 3.65 -3.30 -24.74
N GLY A 71 4.14 -4.02 -23.72
CA GLY A 71 3.39 -4.45 -22.55
C GLY A 71 3.20 -3.33 -21.52
N SER A 72 3.34 -3.68 -20.24
CA SER A 72 3.36 -2.74 -19.12
C SER A 72 4.73 -2.72 -18.45
N ALA A 73 5.10 -1.57 -17.91
CA ALA A 73 6.29 -1.39 -17.08
C ALA A 73 5.88 -0.79 -15.73
N LEU A 74 6.75 -0.85 -14.72
CA LEU A 74 6.57 -0.21 -13.43
C LEU A 74 7.17 1.20 -13.46
N ARG A 75 6.35 2.23 -13.26
CA ARG A 75 6.83 3.59 -12.98
C ARG A 75 6.92 3.80 -11.46
N VAL A 76 8.03 4.36 -11.04
CA VAL A 76 8.29 4.82 -9.68
C VAL A 76 8.44 6.33 -9.68
N ILE A 77 7.77 7.01 -8.77
CA ILE A 77 7.86 8.46 -8.55
C ILE A 77 8.34 8.67 -7.12
N ALA A 78 9.55 9.22 -6.97
CA ALA A 78 10.16 9.54 -5.69
C ALA A 78 10.06 11.04 -5.43
N ARG A 79 9.51 11.43 -4.29
CA ARG A 79 9.44 12.82 -3.82
C ARG A 79 10.79 13.29 -3.29
N PRO A 80 11.02 14.62 -3.19
CA PRO A 80 12.21 15.15 -2.54
C PRO A 80 12.42 14.53 -1.15
N GLY A 81 13.64 14.12 -0.84
CA GLY A 81 14.02 13.44 0.41
C GLY A 81 13.80 11.92 0.39
N SER A 82 13.02 11.38 -0.56
CA SER A 82 12.74 9.95 -0.61
C SER A 82 13.91 9.15 -1.17
N ILE A 83 14.19 7.98 -0.60
CA ILE A 83 15.12 6.98 -1.17
C ILE A 83 14.48 6.13 -2.27
N GLY A 84 13.19 6.32 -2.59
CA GLY A 84 12.56 5.68 -3.75
C GLY A 84 12.48 4.15 -3.67
N ARG A 85 12.60 3.54 -2.47
CA ARG A 85 12.81 2.10 -2.37
C ARG A 85 11.53 1.32 -2.73
N ILE A 86 11.67 0.42 -3.69
CA ILE A 86 10.64 -0.53 -4.08
C ILE A 86 11.18 -1.95 -3.98
N ALA A 87 10.28 -2.88 -3.71
CA ALA A 87 10.57 -4.29 -3.52
C ALA A 87 9.74 -5.12 -4.49
N TYR A 88 10.39 -6.07 -5.15
CA TYR A 88 9.76 -7.17 -5.85
C TYR A 88 9.83 -8.39 -4.95
N GLU A 89 8.67 -8.88 -4.53
CA GLU A 89 8.54 -10.14 -3.81
C GLU A 89 8.17 -11.27 -4.77
N HIS A 90 8.90 -12.37 -4.65
CA HIS A 90 8.75 -13.50 -5.53
C HIS A 90 8.37 -14.74 -4.72
N GLU A 91 7.15 -15.23 -4.95
CA GLU A 91 6.54 -16.32 -4.18
C GLU A 91 6.96 -17.73 -4.62
N MET A 92 7.97 -17.91 -5.48
CA MET A 92 8.50 -19.28 -5.67
C MET A 92 9.08 -19.74 -4.34
N SER A 93 8.46 -20.76 -3.75
CA SER A 93 8.98 -21.48 -2.60
C SER A 93 10.33 -22.08 -2.95
N GLY A 94 11.41 -21.34 -2.68
CA GLY A 94 12.78 -21.76 -2.91
C GLY A 94 13.64 -20.68 -3.55
N ALA A 95 14.83 -20.50 -2.99
CA ALA A 95 15.84 -19.67 -3.63
C ALA A 95 16.10 -20.17 -5.06
N PHE A 96 16.15 -19.24 -6.00
CA PHE A 96 16.55 -19.54 -7.37
C PHE A 96 17.96 -19.00 -7.60
N THR A 97 18.73 -19.72 -8.40
CA THR A 97 20.16 -19.46 -8.59
C THR A 97 20.41 -18.99 -10.02
N PRO A 98 19.90 -17.81 -10.42
CA PRO A 98 20.23 -17.30 -11.74
C PRO A 98 21.72 -17.00 -11.78
N SER A 99 22.34 -17.07 -12.95
CA SER A 99 23.67 -16.52 -13.17
C SER A 99 23.61 -15.02 -13.47
N ILE A 100 22.52 -14.55 -14.08
CA ILE A 100 22.30 -13.16 -14.47
C ILE A 100 20.85 -12.77 -14.18
N LEU A 101 20.67 -11.70 -13.41
CA LEU A 101 19.39 -10.98 -13.30
C LEU A 101 19.34 -9.91 -14.39
N THR A 102 18.28 -9.90 -15.18
CA THR A 102 18.07 -8.92 -16.26
C THR A 102 16.85 -8.05 -15.98
N PHE A 103 16.99 -6.76 -16.23
CA PHE A 103 15.86 -5.82 -16.31
C PHE A 103 16.18 -4.69 -17.29
N TYR A 104 15.13 -3.99 -17.70
CA TYR A 104 15.22 -2.79 -18.50
C TYR A 104 14.81 -1.61 -17.65
N ALA A 105 15.51 -0.50 -17.79
CA ALA A 105 15.12 0.71 -17.08
C ALA A 105 15.46 1.96 -17.85
N LYS A 106 14.73 3.03 -17.52
CA LYS A 106 15.02 4.40 -17.90
C LYS A 106 14.55 5.33 -16.80
N ALA A 107 14.98 6.58 -16.85
CA ALA A 107 14.55 7.62 -15.93
C ALA A 107 14.12 8.87 -16.67
N THR A 108 13.32 9.72 -16.03
CA THR A 108 12.97 11.04 -16.59
C THR A 108 14.17 11.99 -16.66
N GLN A 109 15.19 11.72 -15.86
CA GLN A 109 16.49 12.36 -15.90
C GLN A 109 17.55 11.40 -15.36
N PRO A 110 18.84 11.61 -15.68
CA PRO A 110 19.90 10.74 -15.19
C PRO A 110 19.88 10.59 -13.67
N LEU A 111 19.96 9.34 -13.18
CA LEU A 111 20.04 9.00 -11.76
C LEU A 111 20.71 7.65 -11.55
N ALA A 112 21.16 7.40 -10.32
CA ALA A 112 21.73 6.12 -9.93
C ALA A 112 20.69 5.29 -9.14
N LEU A 113 20.49 4.04 -9.54
CA LEU A 113 19.73 3.06 -8.76
C LEU A 113 20.67 2.02 -8.17
N ARG A 114 20.47 1.73 -6.90
CA ARG A 114 21.06 0.62 -6.19
C ARG A 114 20.10 -0.56 -6.21
N VAL A 115 20.59 -1.70 -6.67
CA VAL A 115 19.82 -2.96 -6.74
C VAL A 115 20.34 -3.91 -5.67
N PHE A 116 19.48 -4.26 -4.72
CA PHE A 116 19.79 -5.23 -3.67
C PHE A 116 19.08 -6.54 -3.90
N ARG A 117 19.75 -7.63 -3.56
CA ARG A 117 19.25 -9.00 -3.70
C ARG A 117 19.36 -9.65 -2.33
N GLN A 118 18.25 -10.10 -1.77
CA GLN A 118 18.31 -10.81 -0.49
C GLN A 118 19.16 -12.08 -0.65
N GLY A 119 20.03 -12.32 0.33
CA GLY A 119 21.05 -13.38 0.28
C GLY A 119 22.40 -12.95 -0.34
N ILE A 120 22.50 -11.74 -0.90
CA ILE A 120 23.75 -11.19 -1.46
C ILE A 120 24.09 -9.87 -0.78
N ALA A 121 25.15 -9.86 0.03
CA ALA A 121 25.57 -8.68 0.81
C ALA A 121 25.95 -7.46 -0.04
N ALA A 122 26.39 -7.67 -1.28
CA ALA A 122 26.78 -6.59 -2.19
C ALA A 122 25.58 -6.11 -3.03
N SER A 123 25.32 -4.80 -2.98
CA SER A 123 24.43 -4.14 -3.94
C SER A 123 25.15 -3.79 -5.23
N THR A 124 24.43 -3.75 -6.35
CA THR A 124 24.95 -3.23 -7.62
C THR A 124 24.36 -1.86 -7.88
N VAL A 125 25.20 -0.86 -8.16
CA VAL A 125 24.74 0.47 -8.60
C VAL A 125 24.71 0.51 -10.12
N VAL A 126 23.57 0.92 -10.67
CA VAL A 126 23.36 1.10 -12.11
C VAL A 126 23.01 2.56 -12.39
N GLN A 127 23.50 3.07 -13.53
CA GLN A 127 23.24 4.44 -13.97
C GLN A 127 22.12 4.43 -15.00
N LEU A 128 21.00 5.06 -14.65
CA LEU A 128 19.85 5.22 -15.54
C LEU A 128 19.98 6.52 -16.31
N THR A 129 19.65 6.46 -17.59
CA THR A 129 19.56 7.62 -18.48
C THR A 129 18.11 7.86 -18.90
N THR A 130 17.89 8.86 -19.76
CA THR A 130 16.57 9.10 -20.35
C THR A 130 16.17 8.11 -21.43
N GLN A 131 17.10 7.26 -21.85
CA GLN A 131 16.90 6.21 -22.83
C GLN A 131 16.76 4.85 -22.14
N TRP A 132 16.06 3.93 -22.80
CA TRP A 132 15.98 2.55 -22.33
C TRP A 132 17.35 1.90 -22.34
N GLN A 133 17.67 1.22 -21.24
CA GLN A 133 18.90 0.47 -21.07
C GLN A 133 18.59 -0.91 -20.52
N LYS A 134 19.25 -1.93 -21.08
CA LYS A 134 19.27 -3.27 -20.52
C LYS A 134 20.36 -3.35 -19.45
N PHE A 135 20.01 -3.86 -18.29
CA PHE A 135 20.93 -4.12 -17.19
C PHE A 135 21.00 -5.63 -16.95
N ASN A 136 22.22 -6.15 -16.98
CA ASN A 136 22.54 -7.52 -16.61
C ASN A 136 23.36 -7.48 -15.33
N ILE A 137 22.77 -7.94 -14.23
CA ILE A 137 23.41 -8.00 -12.93
C ILE A 137 23.90 -9.42 -12.71
N ASP A 138 25.22 -9.57 -12.65
CA ASP A 138 25.85 -10.82 -12.22
C ASP A 138 25.51 -11.12 -10.76
N THR A 139 24.96 -12.29 -10.53
CA THR A 139 24.62 -12.83 -9.22
C THR A 139 25.68 -13.82 -8.73
N SER A 140 26.68 -14.10 -9.58
CA SER A 140 27.78 -15.04 -9.35
C SER A 140 27.30 -16.43 -8.95
N GLY A 141 26.13 -16.84 -9.46
CA GLY A 141 25.48 -18.10 -9.08
C GLY A 141 25.11 -18.18 -7.61
N LYS A 142 24.95 -17.04 -6.92
CA LYS A 142 24.36 -16.99 -5.59
C LYS A 142 22.85 -17.06 -5.72
N ALA A 143 22.23 -17.79 -4.81
CA ALA A 143 20.80 -17.82 -4.63
C ALA A 143 20.29 -16.38 -4.43
N ILE A 144 19.42 -15.92 -5.33
CA ILE A 144 18.53 -14.80 -5.03
C ILE A 144 17.38 -15.43 -4.25
N ASP A 145 17.19 -14.95 -3.02
CA ASP A 145 16.06 -15.36 -2.21
C ASP A 145 14.75 -14.73 -2.73
N TRP A 146 13.70 -14.73 -1.94
CA TRP A 146 12.37 -14.26 -2.33
C TRP A 146 12.23 -12.72 -2.54
N LEU A 147 13.24 -11.90 -2.22
CA LEU A 147 13.16 -10.43 -2.28
C LEU A 147 14.27 -9.78 -3.15
N LEU A 148 13.84 -8.95 -4.10
CA LEU A 148 14.68 -8.04 -4.91
C LEU A 148 14.26 -6.60 -4.66
N THR A 149 15.18 -5.66 -4.43
CA THR A 149 14.82 -4.25 -4.23
C THR A 149 15.59 -3.31 -5.14
N PHE A 150 14.94 -2.21 -5.49
CA PHE A 150 15.50 -1.09 -6.23
C PHE A 150 15.35 0.16 -5.39
N GLU A 151 16.45 0.90 -5.21
CA GLU A 151 16.51 2.10 -4.38
C GLU A 151 17.29 3.18 -5.12
N LEU A 152 16.95 4.45 -4.91
CA LEU A 152 17.82 5.53 -5.33
C LEU A 152 19.14 5.47 -4.54
N ASP A 153 20.27 5.61 -5.22
CA ASP A 153 21.57 5.55 -4.53
C ASP A 153 21.75 6.67 -3.48
N GLN A 154 20.99 7.77 -3.64
CA GLN A 154 20.88 8.88 -2.72
C GLN A 154 19.42 9.35 -2.62
N PRO A 155 19.01 9.95 -1.50
CA PRO A 155 17.72 10.62 -1.40
C PRO A 155 17.47 11.58 -2.56
N ALA A 156 16.26 11.56 -3.12
CA ALA A 156 15.92 12.37 -4.27
C ALA A 156 16.04 13.87 -3.91
N PRO A 157 16.88 14.67 -4.58
CA PRO A 157 17.02 16.11 -4.25
C PRO A 157 15.82 16.94 -4.72
N LYS A 158 15.01 16.38 -5.61
CA LYS A 158 13.77 16.92 -6.17
C LYS A 158 12.88 15.74 -6.55
N GLN A 159 11.66 15.97 -7.02
CA GLN A 159 10.85 14.86 -7.53
C GLN A 159 11.56 14.20 -8.73
N LEU A 160 11.72 12.89 -8.66
CA LEU A 160 12.30 12.05 -9.70
C LEU A 160 11.29 10.99 -10.12
N SER A 161 11.40 10.51 -11.35
CA SER A 161 10.75 9.27 -11.71
C SER A 161 11.62 8.40 -12.60
N TYR A 162 11.49 7.10 -12.41
CA TYR A 162 12.13 6.06 -13.21
C TYR A 162 11.15 4.94 -13.51
N ILE A 163 11.49 4.15 -14.51
CA ILE A 163 10.68 3.06 -15.01
C ILE A 163 11.54 1.81 -15.02
N ILE A 164 10.99 0.73 -14.49
CA ILE A 164 11.57 -0.61 -14.53
C ILE A 164 10.64 -1.49 -15.35
N ASP A 165 11.22 -2.24 -16.27
CA ASP A 165 10.50 -3.12 -17.17
C ASP A 165 11.21 -4.49 -17.28
N ARG A 166 10.43 -5.51 -17.59
CA ARG A 166 10.84 -6.91 -17.83
C ARG A 166 11.94 -7.37 -16.88
N VAL A 167 11.59 -7.54 -15.60
CA VAL A 167 12.49 -8.12 -14.61
C VAL A 167 12.47 -9.64 -14.74
N GLY A 168 13.62 -10.27 -14.97
CA GLY A 168 13.69 -11.70 -15.26
C GLY A 168 15.10 -12.20 -15.53
N LEU A 169 15.17 -13.28 -16.30
CA LEU A 169 16.41 -13.93 -16.70
C LEU A 169 16.59 -13.82 -18.21
N ASP A 170 17.78 -13.41 -18.63
CA ASP A 170 18.17 -13.46 -20.03
C ASP A 170 19.43 -14.29 -20.19
N SER A 171 19.36 -15.33 -21.03
CA SER A 171 20.53 -16.15 -21.38
C SER A 171 21.42 -15.48 -22.43
N SER A 172 20.96 -14.37 -23.03
CA SER A 172 21.73 -13.56 -23.97
C SER A 172 22.73 -12.64 -23.27
N SER A 173 24.01 -12.79 -23.61
CA SER A 173 25.02 -11.77 -23.32
C SER A 173 24.91 -10.53 -24.21
N THR A 174 24.22 -10.64 -25.35
CA THR A 174 24.01 -9.52 -26.28
C THR A 174 22.93 -8.58 -25.73
N PRO A 175 23.20 -7.27 -25.64
CA PRO A 175 22.17 -6.28 -25.35
C PRO A 175 21.02 -6.37 -26.36
N ALA A 176 19.78 -6.24 -25.91
CA ALA A 176 18.66 -6.11 -26.84
C ALA A 176 18.79 -4.79 -27.62
N ASP A 177 18.44 -4.81 -28.90
CA ASP A 177 18.30 -3.57 -29.67
C ASP A 177 17.02 -2.85 -29.24
N LEU A 178 17.18 -1.68 -28.62
CA LEU A 178 16.08 -0.87 -28.08
C LEU A 178 15.81 0.38 -28.94
N SER A 179 16.49 0.55 -30.08
CA SER A 179 16.42 1.79 -30.87
C SER A 179 15.04 2.06 -31.47
N ASN A 180 14.22 1.02 -31.65
CA ASN A 180 12.90 1.09 -32.27
C ASN A 180 11.75 0.94 -31.27
N VAL A 181 12.06 0.88 -29.97
CA VAL A 181 11.03 0.80 -28.92
C VAL A 181 10.27 2.12 -28.91
N THR A 182 9.04 2.08 -29.41
CA THR A 182 8.11 3.21 -29.37
C THR A 182 7.04 2.89 -28.35
N THR A 183 6.96 3.69 -27.30
CA THR A 183 6.00 3.50 -26.21
C THR A 183 4.70 4.23 -26.48
N GLY A 184 3.56 3.60 -26.19
CA GLY A 184 2.26 4.27 -26.21
C GLY A 184 2.13 5.23 -25.02
N PRO A 185 1.37 6.34 -25.15
CA PRO A 185 1.12 7.23 -24.02
C PRO A 185 0.33 6.50 -22.94
N ASP A 186 0.57 6.93 -21.70
CA ASP A 186 -0.26 6.56 -20.57
C ASP A 186 -1.70 7.06 -20.80
N GLN A 187 -2.71 6.22 -20.55
CA GLN A 187 -4.11 6.70 -20.50
C GLN A 187 -4.26 7.63 -19.31
N ASP A 188 -5.08 8.67 -19.41
CA ASP A 188 -5.39 9.60 -18.32
C ASP A 188 -6.66 9.20 -17.54
N LEU A 189 -6.58 9.30 -16.21
CA LEU A 189 -7.71 9.14 -15.29
C LEU A 189 -7.57 10.16 -14.20
N SER A 190 -8.58 11.00 -14.07
CA SER A 190 -8.68 11.95 -13.00
C SER A 190 -9.48 11.35 -11.85
N THR A 191 -9.14 11.71 -10.63
CA THR A 191 -9.99 11.45 -9.46
C THR A 191 -11.39 12.05 -9.60
N SER A 192 -11.58 13.08 -10.44
CA SER A 192 -12.92 13.61 -10.76
C SER A 192 -13.80 12.61 -11.51
N ASP A 193 -13.22 11.63 -12.20
CA ASP A 193 -13.96 10.57 -12.91
C ASP A 193 -14.35 9.40 -11.98
N LEU A 194 -13.70 9.34 -10.81
CA LEU A 194 -13.85 8.28 -9.82
C LEU A 194 -14.75 8.68 -8.66
N VAL A 195 -14.69 9.94 -8.25
CA VAL A 195 -15.48 10.47 -7.15
C VAL A 195 -16.88 10.82 -7.60
N LEU A 196 -17.86 10.31 -6.88
CA LEU A 196 -19.28 10.49 -7.15
C LEU A 196 -19.96 11.09 -5.90
N GLY A 197 -20.90 12.00 -6.09
CA GLY A 197 -21.77 12.49 -5.00
C GLY A 197 -21.03 13.21 -3.85
N ALA A 198 -19.87 13.82 -4.08
CA ALA A 198 -19.08 14.46 -3.01
C ALA A 198 -19.88 15.51 -2.20
N SER A 199 -20.82 16.22 -2.84
CA SER A 199 -21.74 17.16 -2.18
C SER A 199 -22.59 16.53 -1.07
N ASN A 200 -22.86 15.23 -1.16
CA ASN A 200 -23.75 14.50 -0.24
C ASN A 200 -23.12 14.31 1.15
N VAL A 201 -21.81 14.51 1.28
CA VAL A 201 -21.08 14.49 2.55
C VAL A 201 -20.46 15.86 2.90
N SER A 202 -21.00 16.94 2.33
CA SER A 202 -20.50 18.31 2.53
C SER A 202 -20.51 18.78 4.00
N ALA A 203 -21.35 18.21 4.86
CA ALA A 203 -21.35 18.50 6.28
C ALA A 203 -20.02 18.09 6.96
N ILE A 204 -19.39 16.99 6.52
CA ILE A 204 -18.06 16.60 6.99
C ILE A 204 -16.99 17.59 6.51
N ALA A 205 -17.06 18.02 5.24
CA ALA A 205 -16.16 19.05 4.73
C ALA A 205 -16.28 20.37 5.52
N GLN A 206 -17.49 20.74 5.95
CA GLN A 206 -17.69 21.90 6.82
C GLN A 206 -17.14 21.68 8.23
N LYS A 207 -17.33 20.49 8.82
CA LYS A 207 -16.70 20.14 10.09
C LYS A 207 -15.18 20.26 10.02
N LEU A 208 -14.57 19.76 8.96
CA LEU A 208 -13.13 19.87 8.70
C LEU A 208 -12.66 21.33 8.66
N LYS A 209 -13.33 22.18 7.88
CA LYS A 209 -13.04 23.63 7.83
C LYS A 209 -13.20 24.32 9.18
N ASN A 210 -14.20 23.92 9.95
CA ASN A 210 -14.50 24.47 11.28
C ASN A 210 -13.72 23.79 12.41
N LYS A 211 -12.79 22.87 12.10
CA LYS A 211 -12.00 22.11 13.07
C LYS A 211 -12.85 21.38 14.12
N GLN A 212 -14.00 20.87 13.71
CA GLN A 212 -14.94 20.16 14.56
C GLN A 212 -14.60 18.66 14.60
N ALA A 213 -14.82 18.05 15.77
CA ALA A 213 -14.64 16.63 15.96
C ALA A 213 -15.70 15.79 15.23
N PHE A 214 -15.26 14.66 14.69
CA PHE A 214 -16.09 13.60 14.16
C PHE A 214 -15.28 12.30 14.08
N LYS A 215 -15.98 11.18 13.97
CA LYS A 215 -15.37 9.86 13.79
C LYS A 215 -15.52 9.42 12.35
N ILE A 216 -14.49 8.75 11.83
CA ILE A 216 -14.59 7.90 10.65
C ILE A 216 -14.85 6.48 11.17
N VAL A 217 -16.01 5.93 10.85
CA VAL A 217 -16.38 4.57 11.23
C VAL A 217 -16.54 3.75 9.96
N SER A 218 -15.80 2.67 9.81
CA SER A 218 -15.77 1.91 8.56
C SER A 218 -16.20 0.47 8.75
N LEU A 219 -16.93 -0.09 7.78
CA LEU A 219 -17.37 -1.49 7.73
C LEU A 219 -17.09 -2.05 6.34
N GLY A 220 -16.38 -3.18 6.28
CA GLY A 220 -15.97 -3.73 5.00
C GLY A 220 -15.37 -5.12 5.05
N ASP A 221 -14.84 -5.58 3.92
CA ASP A 221 -14.29 -6.92 3.77
C ASP A 221 -12.78 -6.99 4.08
N GLY A 222 -12.09 -8.01 3.55
CA GLY A 222 -10.65 -8.20 3.73
C GLY A 222 -9.81 -7.04 3.17
N VAL A 223 -10.32 -6.28 2.20
CA VAL A 223 -9.68 -5.04 1.73
C VAL A 223 -9.73 -4.00 2.84
N MET A 224 -10.88 -3.72 3.43
CA MET A 224 -10.96 -2.79 4.57
C MET A 224 -10.20 -3.28 5.82
N GLU A 225 -10.12 -4.60 6.03
CA GLU A 225 -9.30 -5.17 7.11
C GLU A 225 -7.80 -4.93 6.90
N GLY A 226 -7.36 -4.76 5.65
CA GLY A 226 -5.95 -4.67 5.31
C GLY A 226 -5.26 -6.01 5.15
N LEU A 227 -6.01 -7.01 4.67
CA LEU A 227 -5.47 -8.33 4.42
C LEU A 227 -4.33 -8.26 3.39
N GLN A 228 -3.19 -8.85 3.75
CA GLN A 228 -1.97 -8.86 2.93
C GLN A 228 -1.34 -7.49 2.66
N MET A 229 -1.68 -6.45 3.44
CA MET A 229 -1.08 -5.13 3.22
C MET A 229 0.44 -5.10 3.37
N ASP A 230 0.98 -6.05 4.14
CA ASP A 230 2.39 -6.17 4.48
C ASP A 230 3.22 -6.88 3.39
N LEU A 231 2.57 -7.43 2.36
CA LEU A 231 3.27 -7.90 1.17
C LEU A 231 4.09 -6.75 0.54
N GLY A 232 5.30 -7.07 0.10
CA GLY A 232 6.32 -6.15 -0.40
C GLY A 232 7.31 -5.64 0.66
N ASN A 233 7.14 -5.96 1.96
CA ASN A 233 7.90 -5.31 3.04
C ASN A 233 8.93 -6.19 3.74
N GLY A 234 9.18 -7.44 3.31
CA GLY A 234 10.28 -8.22 3.88
C GLY A 234 10.07 -8.74 5.32
N TYR A 235 8.99 -8.32 6.00
CA TYR A 235 8.74 -8.59 7.42
C TYR A 235 7.25 -8.75 7.73
N SER A 236 6.92 -9.57 8.72
CA SER A 236 5.56 -9.65 9.27
C SER A 236 5.28 -8.41 10.11
N TRP A 237 4.31 -7.59 9.69
CA TRP A 237 3.87 -6.44 10.46
C TRP A 237 3.00 -6.89 11.64
N THR A 238 3.18 -6.24 12.80
CA THR A 238 2.25 -6.42 13.92
C THR A 238 0.86 -5.93 13.51
N ARG A 239 -0.19 -6.43 14.17
CA ARG A 239 -1.56 -5.98 13.89
C ARG A 239 -1.72 -4.47 14.06
N GLN A 240 -1.08 -3.90 15.08
CA GLN A 240 -1.10 -2.45 15.32
C GLN A 240 -0.53 -1.65 14.15
N ILE A 241 0.62 -2.08 13.60
CA ILE A 241 1.18 -1.41 12.42
C ILE A 241 0.19 -1.52 11.27
N LYS A 242 -0.42 -2.68 11.04
CA LYS A 242 -1.43 -2.84 9.98
C LYS A 242 -2.61 -1.86 10.16
N ASP A 243 -3.13 -1.74 11.36
CA ASP A 243 -4.25 -0.84 11.66
C ASP A 243 -3.92 0.65 11.41
N ASP A 244 -2.63 1.03 11.42
CA ASP A 244 -2.18 2.38 11.07
C ASP A 244 -2.13 2.66 9.56
N TYR A 245 -2.03 1.62 8.72
CA TYR A 245 -1.86 1.74 7.27
C TYR A 245 -3.12 1.39 6.46
N VAL A 246 -4.19 0.88 7.09
CA VAL A 246 -5.49 0.75 6.39
C VAL A 246 -6.01 2.12 5.95
N TYR A 247 -6.66 2.16 4.79
CA TYR A 247 -7.05 3.42 4.16
C TYR A 247 -7.97 4.30 5.02
N PRO A 248 -8.85 3.80 5.91
CA PRO A 248 -9.61 4.67 6.82
C PRO A 248 -8.71 5.39 7.83
N ALA A 249 -7.70 4.69 8.38
CA ALA A 249 -6.74 5.26 9.33
C ALA A 249 -5.85 6.30 8.64
N VAL A 250 -5.33 5.95 7.45
CA VAL A 250 -4.53 6.86 6.63
C VAL A 250 -5.34 8.09 6.21
N LEU A 251 -6.61 7.93 5.82
CA LEU A 251 -7.50 9.06 5.52
C LEU A 251 -7.65 9.97 6.73
N GLY A 252 -7.92 9.39 7.91
CA GLY A 252 -8.00 10.16 9.16
C GLY A 252 -6.74 10.98 9.41
N GLN A 253 -5.55 10.39 9.21
CA GLN A 253 -4.28 11.11 9.33
C GLN A 253 -4.14 12.23 8.28
N MET A 254 -4.40 11.95 6.99
CA MET A 254 -4.35 12.96 5.92
C MET A 254 -5.25 14.16 6.22
N LEU A 255 -6.46 13.92 6.73
CA LEU A 255 -7.40 14.98 7.08
C LEU A 255 -6.91 15.81 8.29
N ARG A 256 -6.32 15.17 9.31
CA ARG A 256 -5.73 15.89 10.45
C ARG A 256 -4.58 16.79 10.01
N ASP A 257 -3.71 16.27 9.14
CA ASP A 257 -2.55 17.01 8.63
C ASP A 257 -2.98 18.17 7.72
N GLU A 258 -3.92 17.92 6.81
CA GLU A 258 -4.38 18.92 5.82
C GLU A 258 -5.12 20.09 6.48
N TYR A 259 -5.94 19.83 7.51
CA TYR A 259 -6.73 20.86 8.18
C TYR A 259 -6.10 21.35 9.51
N GLY A 260 -4.97 20.77 9.92
CA GLY A 260 -4.17 21.18 11.07
C GLY A 260 -4.89 21.06 12.41
N TYR A 261 -5.53 19.91 12.68
CA TYR A 261 -6.13 19.60 13.99
C TYR A 261 -6.30 18.10 14.23
N SER A 262 -6.29 17.66 15.50
CA SER A 262 -6.18 16.24 15.88
C SER A 262 -7.50 15.51 16.13
N THR A 263 -8.66 16.17 16.02
CA THR A 263 -9.92 15.64 16.57
C THR A 263 -10.72 14.74 15.62
N VAL A 264 -10.08 14.22 14.56
CA VAL A 264 -10.65 13.16 13.71
C VAL A 264 -10.15 11.83 14.25
N THR A 265 -11.05 10.95 14.70
CA THR A 265 -10.68 9.59 15.14
C THR A 265 -11.24 8.55 14.19
N VAL A 266 -10.71 7.32 14.25
CA VAL A 266 -11.04 6.26 13.29
C VAL A 266 -11.38 4.97 14.05
N ASN A 267 -12.46 4.32 13.64
CA ASN A 267 -12.87 2.98 14.07
C ASN A 267 -13.05 2.11 12.83
N ASN A 268 -12.19 1.09 12.68
CA ASN A 268 -12.22 0.19 11.53
C ASN A 268 -12.82 -1.17 11.88
N PHE A 269 -13.89 -1.56 11.20
CA PHE A 269 -14.54 -2.87 11.32
C PHE A 269 -14.46 -3.65 9.99
N GLY A 270 -13.26 -3.73 9.41
CA GLY A 270 -12.98 -4.64 8.30
C GLY A 270 -12.90 -6.10 8.76
N GLY A 271 -13.45 -7.02 8.00
CA GLY A 271 -13.44 -8.46 8.32
C GLY A 271 -13.16 -9.36 7.12
N TYR A 272 -12.41 -10.44 7.35
CA TYR A 272 -12.04 -11.39 6.31
C TYR A 272 -13.27 -12.04 5.62
N ILE A 273 -13.30 -11.99 4.28
CA ILE A 273 -14.33 -12.60 3.39
C ILE A 273 -15.73 -11.97 3.51
N TYR A 274 -15.87 -10.85 4.23
CA TYR A 274 -17.20 -10.32 4.50
C TYR A 274 -18.00 -9.95 3.25
N THR A 275 -19.21 -10.48 3.15
CA THR A 275 -20.22 -10.07 2.16
C THR A 275 -21.20 -9.06 2.78
N ALA A 276 -21.87 -8.27 1.95
CA ALA A 276 -22.97 -7.42 2.38
C ALA A 276 -24.12 -8.25 2.99
N ASP A 277 -24.37 -9.46 2.46
CA ASP A 277 -25.36 -10.39 3.01
C ASP A 277 -25.02 -10.82 4.44
N GLU A 278 -23.77 -11.20 4.70
CA GLU A 278 -23.30 -11.60 6.02
C GLU A 278 -23.34 -10.44 7.01
N ALA A 279 -22.94 -9.23 6.60
CA ALA A 279 -23.04 -8.02 7.41
C ALA A 279 -24.49 -7.77 7.89
N ILE A 280 -25.47 -8.00 7.01
CA ILE A 280 -26.90 -7.90 7.34
C ILE A 280 -27.30 -9.02 8.30
N GLN A 281 -26.98 -10.27 7.98
CA GLN A 281 -27.38 -11.44 8.79
C GLN A 281 -26.80 -11.40 10.20
N GLN A 282 -25.59 -10.89 10.36
CA GLN A 282 -24.92 -10.73 11.65
C GLN A 282 -25.29 -9.42 12.37
N SER A 283 -26.19 -8.63 11.76
CA SER A 283 -26.65 -7.34 12.30
C SER A 283 -25.50 -6.38 12.61
N SER A 284 -24.45 -6.37 11.79
CA SER A 284 -23.19 -5.68 12.08
C SER A 284 -23.33 -4.17 12.22
N VAL A 285 -24.33 -3.58 11.55
CA VAL A 285 -24.64 -2.16 11.79
C VAL A 285 -25.10 -1.93 13.23
N SER A 286 -26.00 -2.74 13.77
CA SER A 286 -26.49 -2.54 15.14
C SER A 286 -25.54 -3.05 16.22
N THR A 287 -24.73 -4.07 15.94
CA THR A 287 -23.82 -4.68 16.92
C THR A 287 -22.42 -4.05 16.93
N LEU A 288 -21.91 -3.59 15.79
CA LEU A 288 -20.56 -3.02 15.68
C LEU A 288 -20.60 -1.50 15.52
N LEU A 289 -21.43 -0.97 14.61
CA LEU A 289 -21.37 0.44 14.26
C LEU A 289 -22.18 1.32 15.23
N ALA A 290 -23.46 1.00 15.43
CA ALA A 290 -24.38 1.81 16.24
C ALA A 290 -23.85 2.14 17.66
N PRO A 291 -23.15 1.23 18.38
CA PRO A 291 -22.61 1.53 19.70
C PRO A 291 -21.52 2.62 19.71
N VAL A 292 -20.84 2.83 18.57
CA VAL A 292 -19.76 3.80 18.44
C VAL A 292 -20.12 4.98 17.55
N LEU A 293 -21.31 5.03 16.96
CA LEU A 293 -21.72 6.08 16.03
C LEU A 293 -22.41 7.27 16.71
N SER A 294 -22.35 8.42 16.05
CA SER A 294 -23.07 9.64 16.36
C SER A 294 -23.53 10.29 15.05
N SER A 295 -24.63 11.03 15.06
CA SER A 295 -25.28 11.55 13.83
C SER A 295 -24.36 12.41 12.94
N GLY A 296 -23.35 13.05 13.53
CA GLY A 296 -22.37 13.86 12.83
C GLY A 296 -21.11 13.13 12.36
N ASP A 297 -21.05 11.81 12.50
CA ASP A 297 -19.91 11.01 12.05
C ASP A 297 -19.97 10.70 10.55
N LEU A 298 -18.86 10.20 10.03
CA LEU A 298 -18.71 9.68 8.68
C LEU A 298 -18.67 8.17 8.73
N VAL A 299 -19.51 7.51 7.92
CA VAL A 299 -19.41 6.07 7.69
C VAL A 299 -18.80 5.76 6.32
N ILE A 300 -17.84 4.83 6.28
CA ILE A 300 -17.28 4.29 5.04
C ILE A 300 -17.69 2.82 4.90
N LEU A 301 -18.33 2.48 3.78
CA LEU A 301 -18.70 1.11 3.43
C LEU A 301 -17.83 0.58 2.29
N GLU A 302 -17.38 -0.67 2.38
CA GLU A 302 -16.66 -1.37 1.31
C GLU A 302 -17.02 -2.86 1.35
N LEU A 303 -18.07 -3.24 0.62
CA LEU A 303 -18.58 -4.62 0.59
C LEU A 303 -19.17 -4.91 -0.78
N GLY A 304 -18.93 -6.10 -1.32
CA GLY A 304 -19.64 -6.56 -2.52
C GLY A 304 -18.84 -7.40 -3.47
N ARG A 305 -17.51 -7.32 -3.43
CA ARG A 305 -16.68 -8.20 -4.26
C ARG A 305 -17.00 -9.66 -3.95
N ASN A 306 -17.01 -10.01 -2.66
CA ASN A 306 -17.30 -11.38 -2.21
C ASN A 306 -18.76 -11.76 -2.55
N ASP A 307 -19.74 -10.85 -2.43
CA ASP A 307 -21.12 -11.13 -2.86
C ASP A 307 -21.19 -11.58 -4.33
N LEU A 308 -20.55 -10.81 -5.21
CA LEU A 308 -20.60 -11.06 -6.66
C LEU A 308 -19.82 -12.32 -7.04
N ILE A 309 -18.65 -12.57 -6.41
CA ILE A 309 -17.87 -13.79 -6.61
C ILE A 309 -18.63 -15.02 -6.11
N ASP A 310 -19.38 -14.90 -5.02
CA ASP A 310 -20.21 -15.98 -4.46
C ASP A 310 -21.53 -16.19 -5.21
N GLY A 311 -21.74 -15.45 -6.30
CA GLY A 311 -22.82 -15.66 -7.26
C GLY A 311 -24.05 -14.78 -7.04
N ALA A 312 -23.98 -13.74 -6.19
CA ALA A 312 -25.02 -12.73 -6.15
C ALA A 312 -25.07 -11.97 -7.49
N THR A 313 -26.26 -11.66 -7.97
CA THR A 313 -26.42 -10.73 -9.09
C THR A 313 -26.11 -9.30 -8.63
N ILE A 314 -25.74 -8.42 -9.57
CA ILE A 314 -25.55 -7.00 -9.30
C ILE A 314 -26.79 -6.38 -8.63
N ALA A 315 -28.00 -6.80 -9.02
CA ALA A 315 -29.23 -6.36 -8.40
C ALA A 315 -29.38 -6.82 -6.94
N GLN A 316 -28.98 -8.07 -6.63
CA GLN A 316 -28.97 -8.58 -5.26
C GLN A 316 -27.94 -7.85 -4.40
N TRP A 317 -26.73 -7.64 -4.92
CA TRP A 317 -25.70 -6.85 -4.26
C TRP A 317 -26.18 -5.41 -3.98
N LYS A 318 -26.73 -4.72 -4.99
CA LYS A 318 -27.32 -3.38 -4.84
C LYS A 318 -28.35 -3.35 -3.71
N ALA A 319 -29.30 -4.29 -3.71
CA ALA A 319 -30.34 -4.35 -2.69
C ALA A 319 -29.76 -4.51 -1.28
N ARG A 320 -28.75 -5.37 -1.10
CA ARG A 320 -28.07 -5.57 0.19
C ARG A 320 -27.33 -4.30 0.64
N VAL A 321 -26.61 -3.65 -0.26
CA VAL A 321 -25.95 -2.38 0.06
C VAL A 321 -26.96 -1.30 0.46
N LYS A 322 -28.11 -1.20 -0.23
CA LYS A 322 -29.20 -0.30 0.19
C LYS A 322 -29.72 -0.63 1.59
N THR A 323 -29.87 -1.91 1.92
CA THR A 323 -30.27 -2.33 3.27
C THR A 323 -29.27 -1.86 4.33
N LEU A 324 -27.97 -2.05 4.11
CA LEU A 324 -26.93 -1.59 5.05
C LEU A 324 -26.94 -0.07 5.19
N ILE A 325 -27.03 0.68 4.09
CA ILE A 325 -27.14 2.14 4.11
C ILE A 325 -28.39 2.58 4.90
N GLY A 326 -29.54 1.94 4.68
CA GLY A 326 -30.76 2.22 5.43
C GLY A 326 -30.61 1.97 6.93
N GLN A 327 -29.95 0.87 7.32
CA GLN A 327 -29.65 0.57 8.71
C GLN A 327 -28.73 1.63 9.35
N ILE A 328 -27.73 2.12 8.62
CA ILE A 328 -26.84 3.19 9.11
C ILE A 328 -27.59 4.51 9.25
N LYS A 329 -28.42 4.88 8.27
CA LYS A 329 -29.26 6.09 8.36
C LYS A 329 -30.23 6.03 9.53
N ALA A 330 -30.70 4.83 9.90
CA ALA A 330 -31.54 4.64 11.08
C ALA A 330 -30.81 4.95 12.40
N THR A 331 -29.48 4.99 12.43
CA THR A 331 -28.69 5.47 13.58
C THR A 331 -28.53 7.01 13.60
N GLY A 332 -29.13 7.71 12.64
CA GLY A 332 -29.06 9.17 12.50
C GLY A 332 -27.85 9.69 11.70
N VAL A 333 -27.00 8.81 11.17
CA VAL A 333 -25.86 9.19 10.33
C VAL A 333 -26.30 9.44 8.90
N THR A 334 -25.93 10.58 8.34
CA THR A 334 -26.23 10.93 6.94
C THR A 334 -24.99 11.00 6.05
N ASN A 335 -23.80 11.11 6.64
CA ASN A 335 -22.55 11.19 5.88
C ASN A 335 -22.02 9.78 5.63
N ILE A 336 -22.28 9.25 4.44
CA ILE A 336 -21.87 7.89 4.05
C ILE A 336 -21.07 7.98 2.76
N ILE A 337 -19.90 7.32 2.75
CA ILE A 337 -19.12 7.04 1.55
C ILE A 337 -19.18 5.55 1.27
N PHE A 338 -19.49 5.18 0.02
CA PHE A 338 -19.25 3.83 -0.46
C PHE A 338 -17.92 3.79 -1.23
N ALA A 339 -16.90 3.17 -0.65
CA ALA A 339 -15.69 2.82 -1.38
C ALA A 339 -16.03 1.62 -2.27
N GLY A 340 -15.97 1.83 -3.59
CA GLY A 340 -16.33 0.84 -4.60
C GLY A 340 -15.47 -0.42 -4.50
N LEU A 341 -15.81 -1.42 -5.32
CA LEU A 341 -15.20 -2.74 -5.22
C LEU A 341 -13.82 -2.73 -5.90
N THR A 342 -12.83 -3.34 -5.26
CA THR A 342 -11.65 -3.84 -6.00
C THR A 342 -12.09 -4.97 -6.92
N VAL A 343 -11.68 -4.95 -8.18
CA VAL A 343 -12.11 -5.94 -9.18
C VAL A 343 -11.02 -6.96 -9.45
N THR A 344 -11.41 -8.24 -9.37
CA THR A 344 -10.63 -9.38 -9.90
C THR A 344 -11.04 -9.67 -11.35
N GLN A 345 -10.23 -10.44 -12.08
CA GLN A 345 -10.55 -10.92 -13.43
C GLN A 345 -11.96 -11.50 -13.60
N ALA A 346 -12.50 -12.18 -12.58
CA ALA A 346 -13.85 -12.74 -12.62
C ALA A 346 -14.97 -11.68 -12.77
N LEU A 347 -14.71 -10.42 -12.42
CA LEU A 347 -15.69 -9.33 -12.42
C LEU A 347 -15.40 -8.27 -13.50
N THR A 348 -14.31 -8.38 -14.25
CA THR A 348 -13.90 -7.38 -15.25
C THR A 348 -14.96 -7.18 -16.34
N SER A 349 -15.63 -8.25 -16.79
CA SER A 349 -16.74 -8.16 -17.76
C SER A 349 -17.99 -7.46 -17.21
N GLN A 350 -18.10 -7.33 -15.88
CA GLN A 350 -19.24 -6.71 -15.18
C GLN A 350 -18.95 -5.27 -14.74
N ALA A 351 -17.73 -4.77 -14.93
CA ALA A 351 -17.27 -3.49 -14.42
C ALA A 351 -18.17 -2.29 -14.76
N ALA A 352 -18.63 -2.21 -16.01
CA ALA A 352 -19.52 -1.15 -16.46
C ALA A 352 -20.86 -1.17 -15.69
N ALA A 353 -21.42 -2.36 -15.47
CA ALA A 353 -22.67 -2.53 -14.74
C ALA A 353 -22.51 -2.28 -13.23
N ILE A 354 -21.35 -2.65 -12.65
CA ILE A 354 -20.99 -2.32 -11.27
C ILE A 354 -20.89 -0.80 -11.10
N ARG A 355 -20.20 -0.10 -12.01
CA ARG A 355 -20.10 1.37 -12.00
C ARG A 355 -21.47 2.03 -12.13
N GLN A 356 -22.29 1.58 -13.06
CA GLN A 356 -23.65 2.11 -13.21
C GLN A 356 -24.45 1.94 -11.92
N THR A 357 -24.37 0.76 -11.29
CA THR A 357 -25.03 0.49 -10.02
C THR A 357 -24.54 1.39 -8.89
N LEU A 358 -23.23 1.69 -8.85
CA LEU A 358 -22.66 2.64 -7.90
C LEU A 358 -23.21 4.06 -8.10
N GLN A 359 -23.36 4.51 -9.34
CA GLN A 359 -23.98 5.81 -9.66
C GLN A 359 -25.45 5.84 -9.24
N GLU A 360 -26.19 4.76 -9.47
CA GLU A 360 -27.57 4.63 -9.01
C GLU A 360 -27.67 4.68 -7.49
N LEU A 361 -26.80 3.97 -6.76
CA LEU A 361 -26.74 4.02 -5.29
C LEU A 361 -26.46 5.43 -4.77
N VAL A 362 -25.50 6.15 -5.37
CA VAL A 362 -25.19 7.55 -5.03
C VAL A 362 -26.43 8.44 -5.14
N ASN A 363 -27.19 8.28 -6.22
CA ASN A 363 -28.38 9.10 -6.49
C ASN A 363 -29.57 8.70 -5.62
N GLU A 364 -29.86 7.40 -5.49
CA GLU A 364 -31.01 6.87 -4.75
C GLU A 364 -30.84 7.04 -3.25
N GLU A 365 -29.61 6.89 -2.74
CA GLU A 365 -29.33 6.93 -1.31
C GLU A 365 -28.68 8.23 -0.84
N ASN A 366 -28.45 9.20 -1.72
CA ASN A 366 -27.82 10.48 -1.36
C ASN A 366 -26.52 10.28 -0.55
N ILE A 367 -25.63 9.44 -1.06
CA ILE A 367 -24.32 9.13 -0.48
C ILE A 367 -23.20 9.63 -1.39
N ALA A 368 -21.96 9.67 -0.90
CA ALA A 368 -20.80 9.82 -1.76
C ALA A 368 -20.21 8.44 -2.12
N ALA A 369 -19.41 8.36 -3.17
CA ALA A 369 -18.68 7.15 -3.51
C ALA A 369 -17.33 7.42 -4.17
N LEU A 370 -16.42 6.46 -4.03
CA LEU A 370 -15.18 6.38 -4.80
C LEU A 370 -15.22 5.11 -5.66
N ASP A 371 -15.19 5.24 -6.98
CA ASP A 371 -15.24 4.10 -7.90
C ASP A 371 -13.88 3.38 -8.01
N LEU A 372 -13.59 2.53 -7.02
CA LEU A 372 -12.39 1.68 -7.05
C LEU A 372 -12.42 0.62 -8.16
N THR A 373 -13.60 0.30 -8.71
CA THR A 373 -13.73 -0.64 -9.84
C THR A 373 -13.11 -0.05 -11.10
N ARG A 374 -13.43 1.21 -11.41
CA ARG A 374 -12.80 1.89 -12.55
C ARG A 374 -11.31 2.13 -12.32
N TYR A 375 -10.90 2.42 -11.08
CA TYR A 375 -9.49 2.54 -10.74
C TYR A 375 -8.73 1.23 -11.01
N ALA A 376 -9.20 0.10 -10.45
CA ALA A 376 -8.57 -1.20 -10.59
C ALA A 376 -8.43 -1.66 -12.07
N LEU A 377 -9.33 -1.22 -12.94
CA LEU A 377 -9.38 -1.59 -14.36
C LEU A 377 -8.83 -0.54 -15.32
N PHE A 378 -8.31 0.57 -14.80
CA PHE A 378 -7.97 1.75 -15.58
C PHE A 378 -7.11 1.46 -16.83
N ARG A 379 -6.26 0.42 -16.81
CA ARG A 379 -5.39 0.07 -17.95
C ARG A 379 -5.82 -1.17 -18.74
N GLY A 380 -7.03 -1.66 -18.52
CA GLY A 380 -7.63 -2.75 -19.31
C GLY A 380 -6.97 -4.11 -19.12
N VAL A 381 -5.99 -4.21 -18.22
CA VAL A 381 -5.37 -5.46 -17.75
C VAL A 381 -5.46 -5.43 -16.24
N ASP A 382 -6.07 -6.45 -15.66
CA ASP A 382 -6.16 -6.61 -14.22
C ASP A 382 -4.74 -6.62 -13.62
N PHE A 383 -4.55 -6.00 -12.45
CA PHE A 383 -3.27 -6.02 -11.69
C PHE A 383 -2.11 -5.25 -12.32
N SER A 384 -2.43 -4.33 -13.23
CA SER A 384 -1.49 -3.33 -13.71
C SER A 384 -1.13 -2.28 -12.64
N TRP A 385 -1.75 -2.27 -11.46
CA TRP A 385 -1.31 -1.35 -10.41
C TRP A 385 -0.30 -1.99 -9.48
N ALA A 386 0.83 -1.31 -9.32
CA ALA A 386 1.88 -1.64 -8.36
C ALA A 386 1.53 -1.19 -6.94
N ASP A 387 0.24 -1.25 -6.63
CA ASP A 387 -0.36 -0.92 -5.36
C ASP A 387 -1.20 -2.10 -4.80
N SER A 388 -1.19 -3.24 -5.51
CA SER A 388 -1.95 -4.45 -5.23
C SER A 388 -1.02 -5.54 -4.68
N ALA A 389 -1.39 -6.04 -3.50
CA ALA A 389 -0.75 -7.18 -2.83
C ALA A 389 -1.07 -8.49 -3.54
N ASN A 390 -2.30 -8.62 -4.08
CA ASN A 390 -2.74 -9.76 -4.87
C ASN A 390 -3.88 -9.32 -5.82
N PRO A 391 -4.54 -10.24 -6.55
CA PRO A 391 -5.66 -9.90 -7.43
C PRO A 391 -6.85 -9.14 -6.84
N SER A 392 -6.94 -9.02 -5.52
CA SER A 392 -8.09 -8.43 -4.85
C SER A 392 -7.78 -7.54 -3.67
N HIS A 393 -6.53 -7.48 -3.21
CA HIS A 393 -6.18 -6.73 -2.00
C HIS A 393 -5.08 -5.73 -2.32
N PRO A 394 -5.24 -4.45 -1.94
CA PRO A 394 -4.17 -3.47 -2.02
C PRO A 394 -3.09 -3.79 -0.98
N HIS A 395 -1.82 -3.51 -1.31
CA HIS A 395 -0.78 -3.43 -0.28
C HIS A 395 -0.83 -2.06 0.42
N ALA A 396 -0.01 -1.81 1.43
CA ALA A 396 -0.14 -0.57 2.22
C ALA A 396 -0.01 0.73 1.40
N ALA A 397 0.87 0.82 0.40
CA ALA A 397 0.86 1.97 -0.52
C ALA A 397 -0.44 2.13 -1.33
N GLY A 398 -1.12 1.04 -1.71
CA GLY A 398 -2.45 1.09 -2.32
C GLY A 398 -3.52 1.59 -1.37
N HIS A 399 -3.47 1.21 -0.09
CA HIS A 399 -4.32 1.80 0.93
C HIS A 399 -4.07 3.32 1.07
N MET A 400 -2.81 3.75 1.09
CA MET A 400 -2.49 5.18 1.15
C MET A 400 -3.01 5.91 -0.09
N PHE A 401 -2.95 5.28 -1.27
CA PHE A 401 -3.45 5.87 -2.50
C PHE A 401 -4.97 5.97 -2.54
N ILE A 402 -5.69 4.93 -2.08
CA ILE A 402 -7.15 4.96 -1.87
C ILE A 402 -7.52 6.10 -0.92
N ALA A 403 -6.82 6.22 0.22
CA ALA A 403 -7.02 7.32 1.15
C ALA A 403 -6.80 8.69 0.49
N LYS A 404 -5.74 8.84 -0.33
CA LYS A 404 -5.48 10.08 -1.07
C LYS A 404 -6.61 10.42 -2.03
N MET A 405 -7.14 9.45 -2.78
CA MET A 405 -8.30 9.67 -3.64
C MET A 405 -9.54 10.08 -2.84
N LEU A 406 -9.77 9.49 -1.66
CA LEU A 406 -10.86 9.88 -0.78
C LEU A 406 -10.73 11.33 -0.27
N THR A 407 -9.51 11.87 -0.09
CA THR A 407 -9.35 13.29 0.32
C THR A 407 -10.02 14.27 -0.65
N THR A 408 -10.10 13.92 -1.94
CA THR A 408 -10.68 14.82 -2.95
C THR A 408 -12.18 15.02 -2.78
N ILE A 409 -12.88 14.12 -2.06
CA ILE A 409 -14.29 14.30 -1.67
C ILE A 409 -14.46 15.52 -0.76
N PHE A 410 -13.48 15.82 0.09
CA PHE A 410 -13.59 16.86 1.12
C PHE A 410 -12.98 18.20 0.70
N ASN A 411 -11.85 18.16 0.00
CA ASN A 411 -11.13 19.37 -0.40
C ASN A 411 -11.42 19.82 -1.85
N GLY A 412 -12.04 18.97 -2.67
CA GLY A 412 -12.33 19.24 -4.08
C GLY A 412 -11.10 19.32 -4.98
N GLN A 413 -9.90 19.07 -4.46
CA GLN A 413 -8.63 19.11 -5.18
C GLN A 413 -8.43 17.80 -5.94
N HIS A 414 -9.10 17.67 -7.07
CA HIS A 414 -8.89 16.55 -7.97
C HIS A 414 -7.51 16.59 -8.63
N PHE A 415 -6.94 15.43 -8.83
CA PHE A 415 -5.67 15.22 -9.53
C PHE A 415 -5.78 14.10 -10.57
N ASN A 416 -4.95 14.20 -11.61
CA ASN A 416 -4.70 13.13 -12.55
C ASN A 416 -3.86 12.05 -11.86
N ILE A 417 -4.31 10.81 -11.92
CA ILE A 417 -3.58 9.66 -11.37
C ILE A 417 -2.27 9.43 -12.12
N VAL A 418 -2.22 9.85 -13.40
CA VAL A 418 -1.00 9.81 -14.23
C VAL A 418 -0.08 11.00 -13.97
N ASP A 419 -0.61 12.18 -13.67
CA ASP A 419 0.20 13.38 -13.47
C ASP A 419 0.21 13.86 -12.03
N ILE A 420 0.25 12.92 -11.07
CA ILE A 420 0.15 13.26 -9.64
C ILE A 420 1.01 14.49 -9.36
N PRO A 421 0.37 15.64 -9.08
CA PRO A 421 1.06 16.92 -9.11
C PRO A 421 2.17 16.93 -8.08
N GLN A 422 3.20 17.72 -8.37
CA GLN A 422 4.18 18.15 -7.38
C GLN A 422 3.38 18.66 -6.17
N VAL A 423 3.40 17.95 -5.04
CA VAL A 423 3.00 18.57 -3.79
C VAL A 423 4.14 19.52 -3.49
N THR A 424 3.94 20.81 -3.75
CA THR A 424 4.82 21.85 -3.23
C THR A 424 4.96 21.56 -1.74
N ALA A 425 6.20 21.40 -1.27
CA ALA A 425 6.47 21.15 0.14
C ALA A 425 5.62 22.09 1.00
N PRO A 426 5.13 21.65 2.16
CA PRO A 426 4.52 22.58 3.10
C PRO A 426 5.47 23.76 3.25
N PRO A 427 4.97 25.01 3.27
CA PRO A 427 5.84 26.15 3.47
C PRO A 427 6.69 25.85 4.70
N THR A 428 8.01 25.87 4.54
CA THR A 428 8.93 25.88 5.67
C THR A 428 8.36 26.89 6.65
N PRO A 429 8.14 26.55 7.93
CA PRO A 429 7.82 27.55 8.94
C PRO A 429 8.87 28.63 8.76
N ASP A 430 8.44 29.84 8.41
CA ASP A 430 9.35 30.96 8.21
C ASP A 430 10.29 30.95 9.41
N GLY A 431 11.56 30.67 9.13
CA GLY A 431 12.63 30.89 10.10
C GLY A 431 12.54 32.37 10.40
N GLY A 432 11.87 32.71 11.51
CA GLY A 432 11.71 34.07 11.97
C GLY A 432 13.07 34.75 11.94
N PRO A 433 13.13 36.02 11.50
CA PRO A 433 14.39 36.70 11.30
C PRO A 433 15.15 36.71 12.63
N GLY A 434 16.41 36.27 12.57
CA GLY A 434 17.37 36.53 13.61
C GLY A 434 17.30 38.00 13.99
N GLY A 435 17.04 38.25 15.26
CA GLY A 435 17.05 39.58 15.82
C GLY A 435 18.46 40.14 15.77
N ASP A 436 18.63 41.20 15.00
CA ASP A 436 19.66 42.20 15.19
C ASP A 436 18.97 43.52 15.55
N GLY A 437 19.16 43.95 16.80
CA GLY A 437 19.48 45.34 17.17
C GLY A 437 18.42 46.44 16.96
N PRO A 438 18.02 47.16 18.03
CA PRO A 438 17.09 48.28 17.95
C PRO A 438 17.81 49.54 17.43
N GLY A 439 17.23 50.21 16.44
CA GLY A 439 17.74 51.47 15.89
C GLY A 439 16.65 52.52 15.73
N GLY A 440 16.67 53.53 16.59
CA GLY A 440 16.32 54.91 16.21
C GLY A 440 14.85 55.33 16.27
N GLY A 441 14.31 55.45 17.49
CA GLY A 441 13.27 56.44 17.77
C GLY A 441 13.92 57.78 18.10
N GLY A 442 13.66 58.81 17.30
CA GLY A 442 14.07 60.19 17.56
C GLY A 442 12.83 61.04 17.80
N ASP A 443 12.49 61.26 19.06
CA ASP A 443 11.71 62.40 19.54
C ASP A 443 12.22 62.75 20.95
N GLY A 444 12.72 63.98 21.10
CA GLY A 444 12.98 64.59 22.40
C GLY A 444 11.66 64.99 23.09
N PRO A 445 11.67 65.40 24.39
CA PRO A 445 12.66 66.33 24.94
C PRO A 445 13.19 65.99 26.35
N GLY A 446 14.38 66.53 26.64
CA GLY A 446 14.61 67.40 27.79
C GLY A 446 14.72 66.79 29.20
N GLY A 447 15.95 66.78 29.72
CA GLY A 447 16.22 67.44 31.01
C GLY A 447 16.59 66.53 32.18
N GLY A 448 17.81 66.75 32.70
CA GLY A 448 18.30 66.31 34.00
C GLY A 448 18.75 64.84 34.01
N GLY A 449 19.91 64.46 34.49
CA GLY A 449 20.85 65.09 35.42
C GLY A 449 21.58 63.92 36.10
N ASP A 450 22.86 64.12 36.38
CA ASP A 450 23.68 63.34 37.32
C ASP A 450 24.26 62.00 36.82
N GLY A 451 25.56 62.02 36.50
CA GLY A 451 26.47 60.90 36.79
C GLY A 451 26.94 60.95 38.26
N PRO A 452 28.05 60.29 38.66
CA PRO A 452 28.94 59.43 37.87
C PRO A 452 29.43 58.14 38.60
N GLY A 453 30.23 57.34 37.88
CA GLY A 453 31.25 56.45 38.45
C GLY A 453 30.84 54.97 38.54
N GLY A 454 31.66 53.99 38.21
CA GLY A 454 33.07 53.97 37.83
C GLY A 454 33.57 52.51 37.84
N GLY A 455 34.72 52.27 37.21
CA GLY A 455 35.55 51.05 37.33
C GLY A 455 35.00 49.82 36.60
N GLY A 456 35.65 49.22 35.61
CA GLY A 456 37.10 49.07 35.45
C GLY A 456 37.54 47.73 36.07
N ASP A 457 38.12 46.88 35.22
CA ASP A 457 38.98 45.73 35.51
C ASP A 457 38.34 44.33 35.61
N SER A 458 38.36 43.64 34.47
CA SER A 458 38.82 42.24 34.37
C SER A 458 40.35 42.28 34.14
N PRO A 459 41.16 41.33 34.63
CA PRO A 459 41.42 40.15 33.77
C PRO A 459 41.85 38.85 34.48
N GLY A 460 41.77 37.76 33.70
CA GLY A 460 42.58 36.54 33.87
C GLY A 460 41.95 35.51 34.82
N GLY A 461 41.98 34.22 34.55
CA GLY A 461 42.72 33.43 33.57
C GLY A 461 42.84 32.01 34.13
N GLY A 462 43.02 31.01 33.25
CA GLY A 462 43.40 29.63 33.62
C GLY A 462 42.25 28.86 34.27
N GLY A 463 41.88 27.67 33.83
CA GLY A 463 42.75 26.59 33.37
C GLY A 463 42.52 25.41 34.31
N ASP A 464 42.23 24.27 33.69
CA ASP A 464 42.46 22.91 34.18
C ASP A 464 41.55 22.36 35.29
N GLY A 465 41.00 21.18 35.04
CA GLY A 465 40.29 20.41 36.06
C GLY A 465 39.53 19.22 35.49
N ALA A 466 40.27 18.16 35.14
CA ALA A 466 39.71 16.85 34.83
C ALA A 466 39.14 16.14 36.07
N GLY A 467 38.16 15.27 35.85
CA GLY A 467 37.68 14.25 36.80
C GLY A 467 36.48 14.70 37.63
N SER A 468 35.57 13.84 38.03
CA SER A 468 35.30 12.43 37.75
C SER A 468 33.87 12.15 38.24
N SER A 469 33.37 10.96 37.89
CA SER A 469 32.46 10.14 38.72
C SER A 469 31.13 10.75 39.18
N GLY A 470 30.05 10.24 38.57
CA GLY A 470 29.07 9.38 39.24
C GLY A 470 28.31 9.94 40.45
N GLY A 471 26.98 9.86 40.39
CA GLY A 471 26.15 9.95 41.59
C GLY A 471 24.68 10.16 41.28
N ASP A 472 23.91 9.11 41.53
CA ASP A 472 22.45 9.01 41.48
C ASP A 472 21.70 10.17 42.17
N GLY A 473 20.49 10.45 41.66
CA GLY A 473 19.51 11.29 42.33
C GLY A 473 18.19 11.37 41.57
N GLY A 474 17.31 10.36 41.70
CA GLY A 474 15.87 10.61 41.60
C GLY A 474 15.32 11.12 42.95
N PRO A 475 13.99 11.20 43.15
CA PRO A 475 12.95 11.72 42.26
C PRO A 475 11.98 12.68 43.00
N ILE A 476 11.32 13.62 42.30
CA ILE A 476 10.07 14.33 42.70
C ILE A 476 9.40 14.72 41.37
N GLY A 477 8.13 14.51 41.02
CA GLY A 477 6.91 14.16 41.74
C GLY A 477 5.76 15.06 41.22
N GLY A 478 4.60 14.48 40.87
CA GLY A 478 3.32 15.16 40.60
C GLY A 478 2.85 15.13 39.14
N SER A 479 1.98 14.20 38.71
CA SER A 479 0.50 14.15 38.82
C SER A 479 -0.17 15.05 37.74
N ASP A 480 -1.20 14.67 36.96
CA ASP A 480 -2.34 13.76 37.09
C ASP A 480 -2.86 13.34 35.70
N ALA A 481 -3.34 12.11 35.53
CA ALA A 481 -4.40 11.78 34.58
C ALA A 481 -5.05 10.44 34.96
N ALA A 482 -6.36 10.50 35.22
CA ALA A 482 -7.21 9.40 35.65
C ALA A 482 -7.30 8.28 34.60
N SER A 483 -7.07 7.05 35.06
CA SER A 483 -7.30 5.81 34.32
C SER A 483 -8.77 5.41 34.39
N PHE A 484 -9.38 5.12 33.23
CA PHE A 484 -10.62 4.36 33.12
C PHE A 484 -10.25 2.91 32.82
N ASP A 485 -10.64 2.01 33.73
CA ASP A 485 -10.36 0.58 33.73
C ASP A 485 -11.52 -0.18 33.05
N VAL A 486 -11.20 -1.07 32.10
CA VAL A 486 -12.11 -2.09 31.58
C VAL A 486 -11.38 -3.42 31.67
N GLY A 487 -11.70 -4.16 32.73
CA GLY A 487 -11.02 -5.40 33.07
C GLY A 487 -11.23 -6.52 32.04
N PHE A 488 -10.13 -7.14 31.65
CA PHE A 488 -10.08 -8.54 31.23
C PHE A 488 -8.93 -9.23 31.96
N ASN A 489 -9.27 -10.21 32.79
CA ASN A 489 -8.38 -11.03 33.60
C ASN A 489 -8.02 -12.32 32.83
N PRO A 490 -6.73 -12.60 32.54
CA PRO A 490 -6.30 -13.93 32.13
C PRO A 490 -5.37 -14.53 33.20
N ASN A 491 -5.89 -15.44 34.02
CA ASN A 491 -5.17 -16.63 34.50
C ASN A 491 -6.06 -17.51 35.39
N PRO A 492 -5.94 -18.84 35.27
CA PRO A 492 -5.98 -19.74 36.42
C PRO A 492 -4.62 -20.44 36.63
N PRO A 493 -4.42 -21.07 37.81
CA PRO A 493 -3.15 -20.97 38.55
C PRO A 493 -2.17 -22.14 38.33
N ASN A 494 -0.89 -21.84 38.53
CA ASN A 494 0.13 -22.82 38.89
C ASN A 494 -0.11 -23.32 40.33
N ALA A 495 0.06 -24.62 40.54
CA ALA A 495 0.37 -25.21 41.83
C ALA A 495 1.64 -26.05 41.66
N ASP A 496 2.68 -25.67 42.41
CA ASP A 496 3.98 -26.31 42.51
C ASP A 496 3.93 -27.64 43.28
N GLY A 497 4.95 -28.51 43.07
CA GLY A 497 5.40 -29.43 44.11
C GLY A 497 5.95 -30.80 43.66
N ASP A 498 7.28 -30.82 43.43
CA ASP A 498 8.28 -31.85 43.73
C ASP A 498 8.10 -33.36 43.43
N GLY A 499 9.20 -33.95 42.92
CA GLY A 499 9.57 -35.35 43.14
C GLY A 499 10.05 -36.10 41.89
N GLY A 500 11.31 -36.54 41.90
CA GLY A 500 11.97 -37.20 40.77
C GLY A 500 11.64 -38.69 40.59
N GLY A 501 12.30 -39.32 39.62
CA GLY A 501 12.36 -40.78 39.51
C GLY A 501 12.09 -41.33 38.12
N CYS A 502 12.99 -42.22 37.70
CA CYS A 502 13.05 -42.97 36.45
C CYS A 502 11.80 -43.74 36.01
N CYS A 503 11.74 -43.95 34.68
CA CYS A 503 11.18 -45.10 33.95
C CYS A 503 9.65 -45.37 33.90
N ALA A 504 9.25 -45.76 32.68
CA ALA A 504 8.14 -46.64 32.29
C ALA A 504 6.76 -46.04 31.90
N ILE A 505 6.51 -46.08 30.58
CA ILE A 505 5.36 -46.66 29.85
C ILE A 505 3.97 -46.59 30.53
N GLY A 506 3.02 -45.92 29.86
CA GLY A 506 1.59 -46.10 30.11
C GLY A 506 0.71 -45.29 29.14
N ALA A 507 0.13 -45.98 28.16
CA ALA A 507 -0.74 -45.42 27.12
C ALA A 507 -2.19 -45.22 27.60
N THR A 508 -2.82 -44.10 27.26
CA THR A 508 -4.28 -43.97 27.10
C THR A 508 -4.63 -43.00 25.94
N SER A 509 -5.73 -43.33 25.24
CA SER A 509 -6.04 -43.00 23.83
C SER A 509 -6.82 -41.67 23.61
N PRO A 510 -6.62 -40.96 22.47
CA PRO A 510 -7.44 -39.82 22.06
C PRO A 510 -8.47 -40.23 21.00
N ALA A 511 -9.68 -40.64 21.43
CA ALA A 511 -10.75 -41.03 20.49
C ALA A 511 -11.91 -40.00 20.38
N ALA A 512 -11.97 -38.98 21.22
CA ALA A 512 -13.10 -38.03 21.23
C ALA A 512 -12.88 -36.77 20.37
N THR A 513 -11.64 -36.32 20.21
CA THR A 513 -11.31 -35.07 19.49
C THR A 513 -11.32 -35.25 17.97
N SER A 514 -11.06 -36.47 17.49
CA SER A 514 -11.01 -36.78 16.04
C SER A 514 -12.40 -36.87 15.39
N LEU A 515 -13.47 -37.15 16.15
CA LEU A 515 -14.82 -37.29 15.60
C LEU A 515 -15.46 -35.92 15.25
N LEU A 516 -15.15 -34.87 16.02
CA LEU A 516 -15.63 -33.50 15.77
C LEU A 516 -14.97 -32.86 14.55
N VAL A 517 -13.67 -33.09 14.36
CA VAL A 517 -12.94 -32.62 13.17
C VAL A 517 -13.40 -33.38 11.92
N LEU A 518 -13.66 -34.69 12.04
CA LEU A 518 -14.15 -35.50 10.93
C LEU A 518 -15.59 -35.14 10.53
N LEU A 519 -16.46 -34.80 11.47
CA LEU A 519 -17.83 -34.33 11.18
C LEU A 519 -17.84 -32.94 10.53
N ALA A 520 -16.93 -32.04 10.92
CA ALA A 520 -16.77 -30.73 10.27
C ALA A 520 -16.25 -30.85 8.82
N LEU A 521 -15.28 -31.75 8.59
CA LEU A 521 -14.77 -32.06 7.24
C LEU A 521 -15.82 -32.75 6.35
N LEU A 522 -16.64 -33.65 6.91
CA LEU A 522 -17.72 -34.29 6.18
C LEU A 522 -18.87 -33.33 5.86
N ALA A 523 -19.15 -32.33 6.71
CA ALA A 523 -20.10 -31.26 6.42
C ALA A 523 -19.61 -30.34 5.29
N LEU A 524 -18.31 -30.03 5.24
CA LEU A 524 -17.67 -29.27 4.16
C LEU A 524 -17.67 -30.05 2.82
N LEU A 525 -17.33 -31.35 2.86
CA LEU A 525 -17.33 -32.20 1.66
C LEU A 525 -18.75 -32.53 1.16
N GLY A 526 -19.74 -32.60 2.06
CA GLY A 526 -21.14 -32.76 1.73
C GLY A 526 -21.73 -31.57 0.96
N ARG A 527 -21.29 -30.34 1.27
CA ARG A 527 -21.68 -29.12 0.53
C ARG A 527 -21.03 -29.03 -0.85
N ALA A 528 -19.78 -29.47 -0.99
CA ALA A 528 -19.09 -29.52 -2.28
C ALA A 528 -19.73 -30.54 -3.27
N ARG A 529 -20.25 -31.68 -2.77
CA ARG A 529 -20.90 -32.70 -3.62
C ARG A 529 -22.32 -32.34 -4.07
N ARG A 530 -23.09 -31.55 -3.31
CA ARG A 530 -24.42 -31.09 -3.75
C ARG A 530 -24.39 -30.04 -4.87
N ARG A 531 -23.27 -29.33 -5.05
CA ARG A 531 -23.08 -28.34 -6.14
C ARG A 531 -22.70 -28.95 -7.50
N ARG A 532 -22.38 -30.25 -7.59
CA ARG A 532 -22.11 -30.95 -8.86
C ARG A 532 -23.32 -31.71 -9.45
N ARG A 533 -24.50 -31.60 -8.84
CA ARG A 533 -25.73 -32.26 -9.31
C ARG A 533 -26.93 -31.32 -9.45
N ARG A 534 -26.69 -30.03 -9.67
CA ARG A 534 -27.71 -29.08 -10.11
C ARG A 534 -27.18 -28.28 -11.28
#